data_AF-A0A848WB93-F1
#
_entry.id   AF-A0A848WB93-F1
#
_cell.length_a   1.000
_cell.length_b   1.000
_cell.length_c   1.000
_cell.angle_alpha   90.00
_cell.angle_beta   90.00
_cell.angle_gamma   90.00
#
_symmetry.space_group_name_H-M   'P 1'
#
loop_
_entity.id
_entity.type
_entity.pdbx_description
1 polymer ?
#
loop_
_entity_poly.entity_id
_entity_poly.type
_entity_poly.pdbx_seq_one_letter_code
_entity_poly.pdbx_strand_id
1 'polypeptide(L)'
;MLKWGRYAAIAAMAVVLIPAGARAAKDELIIGISQFPTGFHPNLSSHVALSLIHGMTRRSFTVYNADWKLICLLCAKLPSRDHGTIRDWQTADGELGLEVDYT
;
A
#
# COMPACT_ATOMS: atom_id res chain seq x y z
N MET A 1 15.94 -58.03 10.00
CA MET A 1 16.49 -57.29 8.83
C MET A 1 15.38 -56.63 7.99
N LEU A 2 14.28 -57.31 7.69
CA LEU A 2 13.16 -56.77 6.87
C LEU A 2 12.39 -55.59 7.51
N LYS A 3 12.31 -55.51 8.84
CA LYS A 3 11.61 -54.41 9.54
C LYS A 3 12.35 -53.07 9.43
N TRP A 4 13.69 -53.06 9.47
CA TRP A 4 14.50 -51.84 9.30
C TRP A 4 14.39 -51.24 7.88
N GLY A 5 14.28 -52.09 6.84
CA GLY A 5 14.05 -51.61 5.47
C GLY A 5 12.70 -50.90 5.31
N ARG A 6 11.66 -51.34 6.02
CA ARG A 6 10.33 -50.68 6.01
C ARG A 6 10.35 -49.33 6.72
N TYR A 7 11.04 -49.21 7.85
CA TYR A 7 11.21 -47.92 8.53
C TYR A 7 12.08 -46.95 7.73
N ALA A 8 13.12 -47.43 7.05
CA ALA A 8 13.93 -46.63 6.15
C ALA A 8 13.13 -46.10 4.94
N ALA A 9 12.25 -46.93 4.36
CA ALA A 9 11.39 -46.51 3.25
C ALA A 9 10.34 -45.47 3.69
N ILE A 10 9.75 -45.61 4.87
CA ILE A 10 8.79 -44.63 5.42
C ILE A 10 9.50 -43.30 5.74
N ALA A 11 10.70 -43.35 6.32
CA ALA A 11 11.51 -42.16 6.59
C ALA A 11 11.91 -41.44 5.29
N ALA A 12 12.30 -42.18 4.25
CA ALA A 12 12.62 -41.62 2.94
C ALA A 12 11.40 -40.95 2.27
N MET A 13 10.20 -41.53 2.42
CA MET A 13 8.96 -40.97 1.86
C MET A 13 8.50 -39.71 2.62
N ALA A 14 8.79 -39.60 3.92
CA ALA A 14 8.51 -38.40 4.71
C ALA A 14 9.37 -37.19 4.31
N VAL A 15 10.59 -37.41 3.81
CA VAL A 15 11.49 -36.33 3.34
C VAL A 15 10.99 -35.70 2.03
N VAL A 16 10.29 -36.45 1.19
CA VAL A 16 9.72 -35.94 -0.09
C VAL A 16 8.51 -35.02 0.14
N LEU A 17 7.81 -35.18 1.28
CA LEU A 17 6.65 -34.37 1.66
C LEU A 17 7.01 -33.09 2.41
N ILE A 18 8.31 -32.82 2.62
CA ILE A 18 8.74 -31.53 3.17
C ILE A 18 8.44 -30.49 2.10
N PRO A 19 7.52 -29.53 2.34
CA PRO A 19 7.26 -28.48 1.39
C PRO A 19 8.59 -27.79 1.10
N ALA A 20 8.97 -27.76 -0.18
CA ALA A 20 10.16 -27.05 -0.62
C ALA A 20 10.10 -25.66 0.00
N GLY A 21 11.06 -25.35 0.89
CA GLY A 21 11.07 -24.13 1.68
C GLY A 21 10.75 -22.94 0.78
N ALA A 22 9.89 -22.05 1.28
CA ALA A 22 9.47 -20.85 0.58
C ALA A 22 10.67 -20.26 -0.16
N ARG A 23 10.65 -20.31 -1.50
CA ARG A 23 11.67 -19.64 -2.30
C ARG A 23 11.64 -18.19 -1.86
N ALA A 24 12.80 -17.64 -1.52
CA ALA A 24 12.93 -16.22 -1.22
C ALA A 24 12.20 -15.46 -2.34
N ALA A 25 11.19 -14.68 -1.95
CA ALA A 25 10.54 -13.77 -2.89
C ALA A 25 11.64 -12.87 -3.45
N LYS A 26 11.53 -12.49 -4.73
CA LYS A 26 12.49 -11.54 -5.31
C LYS A 26 12.43 -10.25 -4.48
N ASP A 27 13.60 -9.70 -4.14
CA ASP A 27 13.70 -8.42 -3.43
C ASP A 27 13.16 -7.24 -4.27
N GLU A 28 12.95 -7.47 -5.57
CA GLU A 28 12.48 -6.48 -6.53
C GLU A 28 11.08 -6.82 -7.07
N LEU A 29 10.19 -5.83 -7.01
CA LEU A 29 8.87 -5.86 -7.65
C LEU A 29 8.94 -5.18 -9.03
N ILE A 30 8.72 -5.95 -10.09
CA ILE A 30 8.68 -5.45 -11.47
C ILE A 30 7.21 -5.33 -11.92
N ILE A 31 6.77 -4.11 -12.22
CA ILE A 31 5.41 -3.82 -12.71
C ILE A 31 5.49 -3.32 -14.15
N GLY A 32 4.88 -4.06 -15.07
CA GLY A 32 4.76 -3.63 -16.47
C GLY A 32 3.63 -2.59 -16.65
N ILE A 33 3.92 -1.49 -17.34
CA ILE A 33 2.96 -0.44 -17.69
C ILE A 33 3.06 -0.10 -19.18
N SER A 34 1.94 0.25 -19.82
CA SER A 34 1.87 0.57 -21.26
C SER A 34 2.08 2.05 -21.57
N GLN A 35 2.15 2.91 -20.56
CA GLN A 35 2.21 4.36 -20.69
C GLN A 35 3.48 4.92 -20.04
N PHE A 36 4.05 5.98 -20.63
CA PHE A 36 5.09 6.79 -20.01
C PHE A 36 4.53 8.18 -19.70
N PRO A 37 4.70 8.71 -18.47
CA PRO A 37 4.17 10.04 -18.14
C PRO A 37 4.97 11.14 -18.82
N THR A 38 4.34 12.27 -19.12
CA THR A 38 5.03 13.43 -19.74
C THR A 38 6.01 14.13 -18.81
N GLY A 39 6.00 13.81 -17.51
CA GLY A 39 6.92 14.28 -16.48
C GLY A 39 6.54 13.75 -15.10
N PHE A 40 7.32 14.11 -14.08
CA PHE A 40 7.14 13.60 -12.70
C PHE A 40 6.54 14.61 -11.70
N HIS A 41 6.23 15.84 -12.15
CA HIS A 41 5.66 16.86 -11.28
C HIS A 41 4.25 16.46 -10.79
N PRO A 42 3.94 16.56 -9.47
CA PRO A 42 2.64 16.16 -8.89
C PRO A 42 1.42 16.77 -9.58
N ASN A 43 1.51 18.06 -9.89
CA ASN A 43 0.34 18.89 -10.19
C ASN A 43 0.25 19.37 -11.65
N LEU A 44 1.13 18.91 -12.54
CA LEU A 44 1.17 19.43 -13.92
C LEU A 44 0.55 18.48 -14.96
N SER A 45 0.28 17.23 -14.59
CA SER A 45 -0.31 16.27 -15.52
C SER A 45 -1.12 15.21 -14.79
N SER A 46 -2.12 14.65 -15.46
CA SER A 46 -2.94 13.55 -14.96
C SER A 46 -2.70 12.31 -15.82
N HIS A 47 -1.93 11.36 -15.28
CA HIS A 47 -1.63 10.07 -15.91
C HIS A 47 -1.77 8.94 -14.90
N VAL A 48 -2.29 7.79 -15.33
CA VAL A 48 -2.41 6.60 -14.46
C VAL A 48 -1.03 6.06 -14.09
N ALA A 49 -0.11 5.98 -15.07
CA ALA A 49 1.29 5.63 -14.82
C ALA A 49 1.96 6.54 -13.77
N LEU A 50 1.69 7.85 -13.85
CA LEU A 50 2.21 8.82 -12.87
C LEU A 50 1.59 8.61 -11.48
N SER A 51 0.29 8.31 -11.41
CA SER A 51 -0.42 8.02 -10.16
C SER A 51 0.16 6.80 -9.45
N LEU A 52 0.48 5.74 -10.19
CA LEU A 52 1.16 4.55 -9.67
C LEU A 52 2.54 4.92 -9.09
N ILE A 53 3.35 5.65 -9.85
CA ILE A 53 4.70 6.06 -9.42
C ILE A 53 4.63 6.95 -8.19
N HIS A 54 3.74 7.94 -8.15
CA HIS A 54 3.56 8.81 -6.99
C HIS A 54 3.03 8.04 -5.78
N GLY A 55 2.12 7.09 -5.97
CA GLY A 55 1.64 6.21 -4.90
C GLY A 55 2.73 5.36 -4.26
N MET A 56 3.80 5.02 -5.01
CA MET A 56 4.94 4.26 -4.50
C MET A 56 6.07 5.13 -3.94
N THR A 57 6.22 6.36 -4.43
CA THR A 57 7.39 7.22 -4.13
C THR A 57 7.08 8.38 -3.18
N ARG A 58 5.79 8.65 -2.92
CA ARG A 58 5.34 9.74 -2.06
C ARG A 58 4.46 9.21 -0.95
N ARG A 59 4.53 9.88 0.19
CA ARG A 59 3.69 9.59 1.34
C ARG A 59 2.73 10.75 1.55
N SER A 60 1.47 10.55 1.20
CA SER A 60 0.40 11.56 1.38
C SER A 60 0.05 11.73 2.86
N PHE A 61 -0.67 12.80 3.21
CA PHE A 61 -1.27 12.93 4.54
C PHE A 61 -2.32 11.83 4.79
N THR A 62 -3.23 11.67 3.82
CA THR A 62 -4.27 10.63 3.79
C THR A 62 -4.22 9.87 2.48
N VAL A 63 -4.67 8.62 2.49
CA VAL A 63 -4.77 7.76 1.30
C VAL A 63 -5.96 6.82 1.43
N TYR A 64 -6.51 6.35 0.32
CA TYR A 64 -7.42 5.21 0.33
C TYR A 64 -6.61 3.91 0.34
N ASN A 65 -6.89 3.03 1.30
CA ASN A 65 -6.26 1.70 1.35
C ASN A 65 -6.87 0.76 0.29
N ALA A 66 -6.39 -0.50 0.24
CA ALA A 66 -6.88 -1.50 -0.70
C ALA A 66 -8.38 -1.84 -0.53
N ASP A 67 -8.97 -1.58 0.64
CA ASP A 67 -10.40 -1.74 0.94
C ASP A 67 -11.22 -0.48 0.63
N TRP A 68 -10.62 0.52 -0.03
CA TRP A 68 -11.22 1.82 -0.31
C TRP A 68 -11.62 2.61 0.95
N LYS A 69 -10.94 2.38 2.07
CA LYS A 69 -11.10 3.16 3.28
C LYS A 69 -10.08 4.27 3.32
N LEU A 70 -10.54 5.50 3.59
CA LEU A 70 -9.63 6.61 3.85
C LEU A 70 -8.87 6.30 5.14
N ILE A 71 -7.55 6.34 5.06
CA ILE A 71 -6.64 6.12 6.19
C ILE A 71 -5.61 7.25 6.25
N CYS A 72 -4.99 7.35 7.41
CA CYS A 72 -3.98 8.34 7.73
C CYS A 72 -2.58 7.74 7.54
N LEU A 73 -1.67 8.46 6.86
CA LEU A 73 -0.29 8.02 6.65
C LEU A 73 0.73 8.93 7.34
N LEU A 74 0.68 10.25 7.10
CA LEU A 74 1.58 11.23 7.74
C LEU A 74 0.92 12.00 8.89
N CYS A 75 -0.39 11.89 9.06
CA CYS A 75 -1.07 12.40 10.25
C CYS A 75 -0.99 11.38 11.41
N ALA A 76 -1.40 11.81 12.60
CA ALA A 76 -1.65 10.96 13.77
C ALA A 76 -3.06 10.35 13.75
N LYS A 77 -4.04 11.07 13.20
CA LYS A 77 -5.44 10.64 13.05
C LYS A 77 -6.08 11.33 11.86
N LEU A 78 -7.17 10.76 11.35
CA LEU A 78 -7.95 11.41 10.30
C LEU A 78 -8.63 12.68 10.85
N PRO A 79 -8.61 13.79 10.10
CA PRO A 79 -9.41 14.95 10.45
C PRO A 79 -10.90 14.60 10.51
N SER A 80 -11.58 15.13 11.52
CA SER A 80 -13.02 14.98 11.76
C SER A 80 -13.62 16.27 12.29
N ARG A 81 -14.91 16.50 11.97
CA ARG A 81 -15.72 17.58 12.55
C ARG A 81 -15.97 17.36 14.05
N ASP A 82 -16.24 16.11 14.45
CA ASP A 82 -16.52 15.76 15.85
C ASP A 82 -15.35 16.07 16.79
N HIS A 83 -14.13 16.08 16.23
CA HIS A 83 -12.90 16.38 16.96
C HIS A 83 -12.38 17.79 16.71
N GLY A 84 -13.16 18.66 16.05
CA GLY A 84 -12.83 20.08 15.82
C GLY A 84 -11.70 20.35 14.82
N THR A 85 -11.13 19.30 14.22
CA THR A 85 -10.05 19.39 13.20
C THR A 85 -10.56 19.68 11.79
N ILE A 86 -11.88 19.66 11.59
CA ILE A 86 -12.55 20.20 10.42
C ILE A 86 -13.51 21.28 10.91
N ARG A 87 -13.35 22.50 10.42
CA ARG A 87 -14.15 23.67 10.80
C ARG A 87 -14.70 24.35 9.56
N ASP A 88 -15.91 24.89 9.66
CA ASP A 88 -16.44 25.75 8.61
C ASP A 88 -15.67 27.07 8.63
N TRP A 89 -15.30 27.54 7.45
CA TRP A 89 -14.52 28.77 7.25
C TRP A 89 -15.22 29.66 6.22
N GLN A 90 -14.99 30.96 6.28
CA GLN A 90 -15.47 31.90 5.27
C GLN A 90 -14.32 32.77 4.75
N THR A 91 -14.31 33.02 3.44
CA THR A 91 -13.41 34.00 2.83
C THR A 91 -13.78 35.41 3.30
N ALA A 92 -12.90 36.39 3.05
CA ALA A 92 -13.21 37.80 3.34
C ALA A 92 -14.47 38.29 2.60
N ASP A 93 -14.77 37.71 1.44
CA ASP A 93 -15.94 38.02 0.61
C ASP A 93 -17.20 37.21 1.00
N GLY A 94 -17.11 36.39 2.07
CA GLY A 94 -18.23 35.62 2.62
C GLY A 94 -18.46 34.25 1.96
N GLU A 95 -17.55 33.78 1.09
CA GLU A 95 -17.68 32.46 0.47
C GLU A 95 -17.36 31.35 1.47
N LEU A 96 -18.13 30.26 1.41
CA LEU A 96 -17.95 29.11 2.31
C LEU A 96 -16.73 28.27 1.95
N GLY A 97 -15.99 27.82 2.96
CA GLY A 97 -14.89 26.87 2.83
C GLY A 97 -14.75 26.00 4.08
N LEU A 98 -13.72 25.16 4.10
CA LEU A 98 -13.38 24.30 5.22
C LEU A 98 -11.93 24.49 5.62
N GLU A 99 -11.69 24.69 6.90
CA GLU A 99 -10.37 24.63 7.49
C GLU A 99 -10.12 23.21 8.01
N VAL A 100 -8.98 22.62 7.65
CA VAL A 100 -8.64 21.23 7.96
C VAL A 100 -7.25 21.13 8.56
N ASP A 101 -7.18 20.64 9.79
CA ASP A 101 -5.91 20.45 10.50
C ASP A 101 -5.40 19.02 10.31
N TYR A 102 -4.19 18.89 9.79
CA TYR A 102 -3.45 17.63 9.77
C TYR A 102 -2.38 17.69 10.87
N THR A 103 -2.59 16.94 11.94
CA THR A 103 -1.65 16.79 13.07
C THR A 103 -0.93 15.47 13.00
#